data_AF-A0A1V0PF52-F1
#
_entry.id   AF-A0A1V0PF52-F1
#
_cell.length_a   1.000
_cell.length_b   1.000
_cell.length_c   1.000
_cell.angle_alpha   90.00
_cell.angle_beta   90.00
_cell.angle_gamma   90.00
#
_symmetry.space_group_name_H-M   'P 1'
#
loop_
_entity.id
_entity.type
_entity.pdbx_description
1 polymer ?
#
loop_
_entity_poly.entity_id
_entity_poly.type
_entity_poly.pdbx_seq_one_letter_code
_entity_poly.pdbx_strand_id
1 'polypeptide(L)' 'MVISDYNKAIRKIVMDVNNEELLLYTKLPKEHQAQKMLKEVVSEIKEEVSNAYPEYLISGFERHGNSLWLKGTRK' A
#
# COMPACT_ATOMS: atom_id res chain seq x y z
N MET A 1 3.36 -1.45 -22.30
CA MET A 1 4.29 -1.58 -21.15
C MET A 1 3.65 -1.16 -19.82
N VAL A 2 2.74 -0.17 -19.80
CA VAL A 2 2.04 0.32 -18.60
C VAL A 2 1.34 -0.80 -17.79
N ILE A 3 0.49 -1.63 -18.42
CA ILE A 3 -0.26 -2.70 -17.74
C ILE A 3 0.69 -3.73 -17.11
N SER A 4 1.77 -4.11 -17.79
CA SER A 4 2.72 -5.09 -17.26
C SER A 4 3.48 -4.56 -16.04
N ASP A 5 3.81 -3.27 -16.00
CA ASP A 5 4.52 -2.66 -14.87
C ASP A 5 3.61 -2.45 -13.66
N TYR A 6 2.35 -2.08 -13.90
CA TYR A 6 1.31 -2.05 -12.88
C TYR A 6 1.09 -3.45 -12.26
N ASN A 7 0.89 -4.47 -13.10
CA ASN A 7 0.68 -5.84 -12.64
C ASN A 7 1.86 -6.39 -11.82
N LYS A 8 3.10 -6.06 -12.22
CA LYS A 8 4.31 -6.43 -11.47
C LYS A 8 4.40 -5.77 -10.10
N ALA A 9 3.87 -4.55 -9.95
CA ALA A 9 3.85 -3.83 -8.68
C ALA A 9 2.81 -4.42 -7.72
N ILE A 10 1.56 -4.59 -8.17
CA ILE A 10 0.46 -5.13 -7.36
C ILE A 10 0.76 -6.54 -6.86
N ARG A 11 1.41 -7.39 -7.67
CA ARG A 11 1.83 -8.75 -7.25
C ARG A 11 2.84 -8.76 -6.10
N LYS A 12 3.41 -7.62 -5.72
CA LYS A 12 4.39 -7.47 -4.63
C LYS A 12 3.81 -6.78 -3.41
N ILE A 13 2.48 -6.67 -3.32
CA ILE A 13 1.84 -6.22 -2.09
C ILE A 13 2.12 -7.27 -1.00
N VAL A 14 2.65 -6.81 0.12
CA VAL A 14 2.90 -7.61 1.31
C VAL A 14 2.33 -6.86 2.49
N MET A 15 1.57 -7.56 3.35
CA MET A 15 1.06 -7.02 4.58
C MET A 15 1.59 -7.88 5.74
N ASP A 16 2.20 -7.22 6.71
CA ASP A 16 2.65 -7.80 7.96
C ASP A 16 1.81 -7.20 9.09
N VAL A 17 1.30 -8.06 9.98
CA VAL A 17 0.42 -7.65 11.07
C VAL A 17 0.86 -8.39 12.31
N ASN A 18 1.23 -7.63 13.33
CA ASN A 18 1.60 -8.16 14.64
C ASN A 18 0.84 -7.38 15.74
N ASN A 19 1.01 -7.78 17.00
CA ASN A 19 0.24 -7.20 18.12
C ASN A 19 0.53 -5.73 18.44
N GLU A 20 1.49 -5.09 17.76
CA GLU A 20 1.94 -3.71 18.00
C GLU A 20 1.70 -2.82 16.77
N GLU A 21 1.99 -3.36 15.57
CA GLU A 21 1.93 -2.62 14.31
C GLU A 21 1.36 -3.43 13.15
N LEU A 22 0.86 -2.68 12.16
CA LEU A 22 0.46 -3.15 10.85
C LEU A 22 1.33 -2.43 9.80
N LEU A 23 1.94 -3.18 8.90
CA LEU A 23 2.75 -2.64 7.81
C LEU A 23 2.27 -3.21 6.49
N LEU A 24 1.96 -2.34 5.53
CA LEU A 24 1.66 -2.73 4.15
C LEU A 24 2.70 -2.12 3.22
N TYR A 25 3.37 -2.97 2.47
CA TYR A 25 4.36 -2.62 1.46
C TYR A 25 3.79 -2.84 0.06
N THR A 26 4.11 -1.92 -0.86
CA THR A 26 3.99 -2.19 -2.30
C THR A 26 5.10 -1.51 -3.09
N LYS A 27 5.49 -2.14 -4.22
CA LYS A 27 6.48 -1.56 -5.11
C LYS A 27 5.86 -0.44 -5.94
N LEU A 28 6.55 0.68 -6.10
CA LEU A 28 6.15 1.74 -7.00
C LEU A 28 6.59 1.40 -8.45
N PRO A 29 5.67 1.35 -9.43
CA PRO A 29 6.00 1.18 -10.84
C PRO A 29 6.98 2.25 -11.33
N LYS A 30 7.83 1.92 -12.31
CA LYS A 30 8.74 2.91 -12.93
C LYS A 30 7.96 3.89 -13.80
N GLU A 31 6.98 3.39 -14.56
CA GLU A 31 6.17 4.19 -15.47
C GLU A 31 5.19 5.11 -14.74
N HIS A 32 5.19 6.40 -15.11
CA HIS A 32 4.37 7.43 -14.45
C HIS A 32 2.87 7.14 -14.53
N GLN A 33 2.38 6.63 -15.67
CA GLN A 33 0.98 6.27 -15.81
C GLN A 33 0.60 5.08 -14.91
N ALA A 34 1.48 4.09 -14.76
CA ALA A 34 1.27 2.97 -13.84
C ALA A 34 1.31 3.43 -12.37
N GLN A 35 2.11 4.45 -12.04
CA GLN A 35 2.09 5.06 -10.70
C GLN A 35 0.75 5.75 -10.40
N LYS A 36 0.14 6.44 -11.38
CA LYS A 36 -1.20 7.04 -11.22
C LYS A 36 -2.26 5.97 -10.94
N MET A 37 -2.27 4.90 -11.74
CA MET A 37 -3.18 3.77 -11.53
C MET A 37 -2.99 3.14 -10.14
N LEU A 38 -1.74 2.98 -9.69
CA LEU A 38 -1.47 2.47 -8.35
C LEU A 38 -1.99 3.43 -7.25
N LYS A 39 -1.83 4.75 -7.42
CA LYS A 39 -2.28 5.74 -6.43
C LYS A 39 -3.79 5.72 -6.20
N GLU A 40 -4.57 5.49 -7.25
CA GLU A 40 -6.02 5.34 -7.16
C GLU A 40 -6.40 4.09 -6.36
N VAL A 41 -5.74 2.96 -6.63
CA VAL A 41 -6.04 1.69 -5.93
C VAL A 41 -5.55 1.69 -4.48
N VAL A 42 -4.40 2.31 -4.16
CA VAL A 42 -3.91 2.31 -2.77
C VAL A 42 -4.78 3.16 -1.84
N SER A 43 -5.55 4.14 -2.31
CA SER A 43 -6.52 4.83 -1.44
C SER A 43 -7.67 3.90 -1.04
N GLU A 44 -8.20 3.12 -1.99
CA GLU A 44 -9.22 2.11 -1.71
C GLU A 44 -8.69 1.03 -0.76
N ILE A 45 -7.46 0.55 -0.98
CA ILE A 45 -6.80 -0.41 -0.08
C ILE A 45 -6.70 0.15 1.34
N LYS A 46 -6.33 1.43 1.51
CA LYS A 46 -6.25 2.03 2.86
C LYS A 46 -7.60 1.96 3.58
N GLU A 47 -8.68 2.29 2.88
CA GLU A 47 -10.03 2.27 3.46
C GLU A 47 -10.43 0.84 3.87
N GLU A 48 -10.20 -0.15 3.00
CA GLU A 48 -10.47 -1.55 3.30
C GLU A 48 -9.63 -2.07 4.49
N VAL A 49 -8.34 -1.75 4.54
CA VAL A 49 -7.48 -2.15 5.68
C VAL A 49 -7.96 -1.46 6.97
N SER A 50 -8.39 -0.19 6.91
CA SER A 50 -8.91 0.52 8.09
C SER A 50 -10.20 -0.09 8.62
N ASN A 51 -11.05 -0.58 7.72
CA ASN A 51 -12.29 -1.27 8.09
C ASN A 51 -12.03 -2.69 8.64
N ALA A 52 -11.05 -3.40 8.07
CA ALA A 52 -10.69 -4.77 8.47
C ALA A 52 -9.93 -4.83 9.81
N TYR A 53 -9.17 -3.77 10.14
CA TYR A 53 -8.30 -3.69 11.33
C TYR A 53 -8.65 -2.48 12.22
N PRO A 54 -9.88 -2.40 12.76
CA PRO A 54 -10.36 -1.23 13.51
C PRO A 54 -9.59 -0.96 14.82
N GLU A 55 -8.85 -1.92 15.33
CA GLU A 55 -7.98 -1.83 16.51
C GLU A 55 -6.65 -1.11 16.23
N TYR A 56 -6.33 -0.83 14.97
CA TYR A 56 -5.16 -0.05 14.56
C TYR A 56 -5.58 1.35 14.12
N LEU A 57 -4.74 2.34 14.43
CA LEU A 57 -4.78 3.67 13.83
C LEU A 57 -3.92 3.67 12.58
N ILE A 58 -4.55 3.70 11.41
CA ILE A 58 -3.87 3.57 10.12
C ILE A 58 -3.52 4.94 9.51
N SER A 59 -2.26 5.11 9.13
CA SER A 59 -1.72 6.30 8.47
C SER A 59 -2.03 6.34 6.96
N GLY A 60 -1.64 7.43 6.30
CA GLY A 60 -1.62 7.47 4.83
C GLY A 60 -0.48 6.64 4.25
N PHE A 61 -0.56 6.34 2.95
CA PHE A 61 0.57 5.77 2.22
C PHE A 61 1.71 6.80 2.09
N GLU A 62 2.91 6.41 2.48
CA GLU A 62 4.15 7.20 2.38
C GLU A 62 5.11 6.57 1.37
N ARG A 63 5.83 7.42 0.62
CA ARG A 63 6.82 6.97 -0.36
C ARG A 63 8.19 6.82 0.30
N HIS A 64 8.74 5.61 0.21
CA HIS A 64 10.13 5.34 0.56
C HIS A 64 10.87 4.79 -0.67
N GLY A 65 11.67 5.64 -1.30
CA GLY A 65 12.40 5.30 -2.53
C GLY A 65 11.47 4.88 -3.68
N ASN A 66 11.54 3.59 -4.05
CA ASN A 66 10.73 2.98 -5.10
C ASN A 66 9.59 2.11 -4.55
N SER A 67 9.08 2.45 -3.36
CA SER A 67 8.00 1.75 -2.68
C SER A 67 7.04 2.70 -1.99
N LEU A 68 5.82 2.22 -1.75
CA LEU A 68 4.82 2.85 -0.90
C LEU A 68 4.61 1.98 0.33
N TRP A 69 4.45 2.64 1.47
CA TRP A 69 4.26 2.01 2.76
C TRP A 69 3.04 2.60 3.44
N LEU A 70 2.20 1.76 4.00
CA LEU A 70 1.14 2.15 4.91
C LEU A 70 1.45 1.55 6.28
N LYS A 71 1.31 2.35 7.33
CA LYS A 71 1.59 1.93 8.70
C LYS A 71 0.34 2.07 9.55
N GLY A 72 0.10 1.12 10.42
CA GLY A 72 -0.91 1.18 11.47
C GLY A 72 -0.25 0.94 12.82
N THR A 73 -0.68 1.67 13.84
CA THR A 73 -0.24 1.44 15.22
C THR A 73 -1.44 1.03 16.06
N ARG A 74 -1.29 0.01 16.90
CA ARG A 74 -2.39 -0.45 17.74
C ARG A 74 -2.80 0.64 18.73
N LYS A 75 -4.11 0.80 18.93
CA LYS A 75 -4.71 1.73 19.88
C LYS A 75 -4.46 1.33 21.34
#